data_AF-A0A2U1LEB0-F1
#
_entry.id   AF-A0A2U1LEB0-F1
#
_cell.length_a   1.000
_cell.length_b   1.000
_cell.length_c   1.000
_cell.angle_alpha   90.00
_cell.angle_beta   90.00
_cell.angle_gamma   90.00
#
_symmetry.space_group_name_H-M   'P 1'
#
loop_
_entity.id
_entity.type
_entity.pdbx_description
1 polymer ?
#
loop_
_entity_poly.entity_id
_entity_poly.type
_entity_poly.pdbx_seq_one_letter_code
_entity_poly.pdbx_strand_id
1 'polypeptide(L)'
;MLITVTKRLFQKVHYHSGGLRINPNLYNSGKVCLSLLNTWSGAKNEQWVPGSSTMLQVLVSIQGMILNEKPYFNEPGYADSSGSNHGEKKSLQYSERTLVYSLKTMVYKMRKPPKHFKDLVIGYFLDHARGILTTCKAYTKGVKVGCAIDSGEEAGSRWFKSNVEGYMKTLIGAFKEIGAENVDEFMPPTP
;
A
#
# COMPACT_ATOMS: atom_id res chain seq x y z
N MET A 1 5.48 0.52 -1.85
CA MET A 1 5.55 1.89 -1.28
C MET A 1 6.96 2.42 -1.47
N LEU A 2 7.15 3.70 -1.78
CA LEU A 2 8.48 4.31 -1.84
C LEU A 2 8.57 5.51 -0.90
N ILE A 3 9.62 5.51 -0.08
CA ILE A 3 9.94 6.54 0.90
C ILE A 3 11.35 7.07 0.59
N THR A 4 11.53 8.38 0.69
CA THR A 4 12.85 9.01 0.61
C THR A 4 13.22 9.63 1.94
N VAL A 5 14.48 9.45 2.34
CA VAL A 5 15.03 10.05 3.54
C VAL A 5 16.11 11.04 3.16
N THR A 6 16.06 12.22 3.76
CA THR A 6 17.06 13.27 3.57
C THR A 6 17.84 13.48 4.85
N LYS A 7 19.19 13.45 4.75
CA LYS A 7 20.09 13.67 5.88
C LYS A 7 20.11 15.17 6.20
N ARG A 8 19.47 15.56 7.31
CA ARG A 8 19.58 16.88 7.96
C ARG A 8 19.91 16.67 9.45
N LEU A 9 19.99 17.76 10.23
CA LEU A 9 20.13 17.72 11.70
C LEU A 9 19.11 16.79 12.38
N PHE A 10 17.94 16.58 11.75
CA PHE A 10 17.00 15.50 12.04
C PHE A 10 16.73 14.67 10.77
N GLN A 11 16.54 13.36 10.92
CA GLN A 11 16.16 12.51 9.79
C GLN A 11 14.74 12.89 9.33
N LYS A 12 14.62 13.43 8.11
CA LYS A 12 13.32 13.74 7.51
C LYS A 12 12.96 12.69 6.48
N VAL A 13 11.88 11.98 6.75
CA VAL A 13 11.31 10.94 5.91
C VAL A 13 10.12 11.50 5.15
N HIS A 14 10.04 11.21 3.86
CA HIS A 14 8.95 11.65 3.00
C HIS A 14 8.35 10.48 2.21
N TYR A 15 7.04 10.30 2.34
CA TYR A 15 6.26 9.34 1.59
C TYR A 15 5.82 9.94 0.26
N HIS A 16 6.20 9.31 -0.85
CA HIS A 16 5.81 9.76 -2.20
C HIS A 16 4.40 9.27 -2.54
N SER A 17 3.41 9.93 -1.94
CA SER A 17 2.00 9.54 -1.89
C SER A 17 1.24 9.60 -3.22
N GLY A 18 1.64 10.48 -4.14
CA GLY A 18 0.83 10.81 -5.31
C GLY A 18 -0.57 11.34 -4.94
N GLY A 19 -0.71 11.97 -3.77
CA GLY A 19 -2.00 12.46 -3.25
C GLY A 19 -2.86 11.39 -2.57
N LEU A 20 -2.39 10.15 -2.43
CA LEU A 20 -3.15 9.04 -1.85
C LEU A 20 -2.75 8.77 -0.39
N ARG A 21 -3.74 8.63 0.50
CA ARG A 21 -3.56 8.21 1.91
C ARG A 21 -3.89 6.72 2.02
N ILE A 22 -2.86 5.87 2.09
CA ILE A 22 -3.01 4.40 2.17
C ILE A 22 -2.97 3.85 3.60
N ASN A 23 -2.55 4.67 4.56
CA ASN A 23 -2.50 4.32 5.97
C ASN A 23 -2.71 5.58 6.82
N PRO A 24 -3.28 5.50 8.04
CA PRO A 24 -3.45 6.66 8.90
C PRO A 24 -2.17 7.43 9.19
N ASN A 25 -1.02 6.73 9.24
CA ASN A 25 0.31 7.28 9.46
C ASN A 25 1.03 7.72 8.17
N LEU A 26 0.43 7.54 6.99
CA LEU A 26 0.99 7.91 5.68
C LEU A 26 0.08 8.91 4.96
N TYR A 27 0.34 10.20 5.18
CA TYR A 27 -0.53 11.28 4.72
C TYR A 27 -0.43 11.48 3.20
N ASN A 28 -1.51 12.00 2.61
CA ASN A 28 -1.54 12.40 1.20
C ASN A 28 -0.52 13.51 0.88
N SER A 29 -0.09 14.31 1.86
CA SER A 29 0.99 15.31 1.76
C SER A 29 2.39 14.70 1.79
N GLY A 30 2.51 13.40 2.05
CA GLY A 30 3.78 12.70 2.20
C GLY A 30 4.40 12.79 3.59
N LYS A 31 3.69 13.34 4.58
CA LYS A 31 4.07 13.21 5.99
C LYS A 31 3.97 11.74 6.43
N VAL A 32 5.00 11.26 7.11
CA VAL A 32 5.03 9.97 7.79
C VAL A 32 4.93 10.23 9.29
N CYS A 33 4.04 9.53 9.98
CA CYS A 33 3.90 9.59 11.43
C CYS A 33 4.57 8.37 12.06
N LEU A 34 5.66 8.61 12.79
CA LEU A 34 6.36 7.61 13.58
C LEU A 34 7.00 8.30 14.79
N SER A 35 6.93 7.68 15.96
CA SER A 35 7.53 8.21 17.20
C SER A 35 9.04 8.39 17.04
N LEU A 36 9.70 7.42 16.40
CA LEU A 36 11.12 7.46 16.04
C LEU A 36 11.49 8.64 15.11
N LEU A 37 10.51 9.27 14.48
CA LEU A 37 10.70 10.46 13.64
C LEU A 37 10.20 11.75 14.30
N ASN A 38 9.82 11.69 15.58
CA ASN A 38 9.21 12.80 16.34
C ASN A 38 7.97 13.39 15.64
N THR A 39 7.23 12.55 14.92
CA THR A 39 6.01 12.94 14.17
C THR A 39 4.76 12.26 14.68
N TRP A 40 4.91 11.44 15.73
CA TRP A 40 3.84 10.75 16.44
C TRP A 40 4.19 10.68 17.94
N SER A 41 3.17 10.51 18.78
CA SER A 41 3.38 10.28 20.21
C SER A 41 4.07 8.94 20.45
N GLY A 42 4.86 8.88 21.52
CA GLY A 42 5.56 7.68 21.96
C GLY A 42 6.32 7.95 23.24
N ALA A 43 6.70 6.90 23.95
CA ALA A 43 7.55 6.99 25.13
C ALA A 43 8.93 7.56 24.76
N LYS A 44 9.65 8.09 25.75
CA LYS A 44 10.96 8.75 25.52
C LYS A 44 11.97 7.82 24.84
N ASN A 45 11.91 6.52 25.13
CA ASN A 45 12.76 5.49 24.53
C ASN A 45 12.32 5.07 23.11
N GLU A 46 11.16 5.52 22.62
CA GLU A 46 10.68 5.28 21.25
C GLU A 46 11.02 6.43 20.30
N GLN A 47 11.51 7.56 20.83
CA GLN A 47 11.91 8.73 20.05
C GLN A 47 13.32 8.57 19.48
N TRP A 48 13.67 9.40 18.48
CA TRP A 48 15.00 9.39 17.88
C TRP A 48 16.10 9.69 18.91
N VAL A 49 17.05 8.78 19.07
CA VAL A 49 18.24 8.95 19.92
C VAL A 49 19.48 9.08 19.03
N PRO A 50 20.15 10.25 18.99
CA PRO A 50 21.39 10.42 18.25
C PRO A 50 22.46 9.42 18.66
N GLY A 51 23.14 8.80 17.69
CA GLY A 51 24.19 7.80 17.95
C GLY A 51 23.68 6.38 18.19
N SER A 52 22.40 6.19 18.51
CA SER A 52 21.79 4.87 18.75
C SER A 52 20.73 4.49 17.72
N SER A 53 19.89 5.44 17.31
CA SER A 53 18.84 5.20 16.32
C SER A 53 19.41 5.05 14.90
N THR A 54 18.85 4.11 14.13
CA THR A 54 19.34 3.78 12.79
C THR A 54 18.25 3.95 11.73
N MET A 55 18.67 4.11 10.47
CA MET A 55 17.76 4.08 9.34
C MET A 55 17.04 2.74 9.22
N LEU A 56 17.73 1.64 9.55
CA LEU A 56 17.14 0.31 9.54
C LEU A 56 15.95 0.22 10.50
N GLN A 57 16.07 0.77 11.71
CA GLN A 57 14.95 0.83 12.66
C GLN A 57 13.76 1.59 12.07
N VAL A 58 13.99 2.73 11.42
CA VAL A 58 12.92 3.48 10.74
C VAL A 58 12.23 2.61 9.68
N LEU A 59 13.00 1.92 8.84
CA LEU A 59 12.45 1.05 7.78
C LEU A 59 11.67 -0.14 8.35
N VAL A 60 12.20 -0.79 9.38
CA VAL A 60 11.55 -1.94 10.06
C VAL A 60 10.29 -1.50 10.79
N SER A 61 10.30 -0.34 11.47
CA SER A 61 9.09 0.21 12.10
C SER A 61 8.02 0.55 11.08
N ILE A 62 8.40 1.10 9.92
CA ILE A 62 7.45 1.34 8.83
C ILE A 62 6.86 0.02 8.32
N GLN A 63 7.69 -1.01 8.13
CA GLN A 63 7.22 -2.32 7.67
C GLN A 63 6.29 -2.99 8.68
N GLY A 64 6.66 -3.05 9.96
CA GLY A 64 5.93 -3.79 10.98
C GLY A 64 4.72 -3.04 11.55
N MET A 65 4.81 -1.72 11.73
CA MET A 65 3.77 -0.95 12.42
C MET A 65 2.82 -0.23 11.45
N ILE A 66 3.35 0.26 10.32
CA ILE A 66 2.56 1.06 9.37
C ILE A 66 1.98 0.16 8.27
N LEU A 67 2.79 -0.72 7.65
CA LEU A 67 2.34 -1.60 6.57
C LEU A 67 1.76 -2.94 7.08
N ASN A 68 0.84 -2.87 8.04
CA ASN A 68 0.19 -4.05 8.62
C ASN A 68 -1.11 -4.43 7.88
N GLU A 69 -1.67 -5.59 8.23
CA GLU A 69 -2.86 -6.18 7.60
C GLU A 69 -4.16 -5.37 7.82
N LYS A 70 -4.28 -4.70 8.98
CA LYS A 70 -5.49 -3.98 9.39
C LYS A 70 -5.18 -2.50 9.71
N PRO A 71 -4.77 -1.72 8.69
CA PRO A 71 -4.25 -0.35 8.89
C PRO A 71 -5.29 0.64 9.43
N TYR A 72 -6.58 0.30 9.41
CA TYR A 72 -7.65 1.09 10.02
C TYR A 72 -7.41 1.34 11.51
N PHE A 73 -6.91 0.34 12.25
CA PHE A 73 -6.70 0.44 13.70
C PHE A 73 -5.48 1.28 14.09
N ASN A 74 -4.69 1.74 13.12
CA ASN A 74 -3.64 2.73 13.36
C ASN A 74 -4.20 4.15 13.57
N GLU A 75 -5.48 4.40 13.29
CA GLU A 75 -6.11 5.69 13.56
C GLU A 75 -6.32 5.87 15.07
N PRO A 76 -5.99 7.05 15.65
CA PRO A 76 -6.17 7.30 17.07
C PRO A 76 -7.59 7.02 17.55
N GLY A 77 -7.69 6.26 18.64
CA GLY A 77 -8.96 5.92 19.28
C GLY A 77 -9.70 4.73 18.65
N TYR A 78 -9.17 4.10 17.60
CA TYR A 78 -9.83 2.95 16.95
C TYR A 78 -9.26 1.59 17.36
N ALA A 79 -8.11 1.55 18.04
CA ALA A 79 -7.46 0.32 18.46
C ALA A 79 -8.39 -0.61 19.28
N ASP A 80 -9.13 -0.04 20.25
CA ASP A 80 -10.02 -0.79 21.14
C ASP A 80 -11.24 -1.39 20.42
N SER A 81 -11.53 -0.95 19.19
CA SER A 81 -12.60 -1.52 18.37
C SER A 81 -12.18 -2.78 17.61
N SER A 82 -10.89 -3.14 17.63
CA SER A 82 -10.37 -4.37 17.03
C SER A 82 -11.05 -5.61 17.61
N GLY A 83 -11.43 -6.56 16.76
CA GLY A 83 -12.20 -7.73 17.16
C GLY A 83 -13.71 -7.50 17.34
N SER A 84 -14.19 -6.25 17.39
CA SER A 84 -15.63 -5.98 17.36
C SER A 84 -16.19 -6.10 15.94
N ASN A 85 -17.45 -6.54 15.79
CA ASN A 85 -18.11 -6.63 14.48
C ASN A 85 -18.11 -5.29 13.73
N HIS A 86 -18.28 -4.17 14.45
CA HIS A 86 -18.22 -2.84 13.84
C HIS A 86 -16.82 -2.47 13.36
N GLY A 87 -15.80 -2.66 14.23
CA GLY A 87 -14.41 -2.33 13.92
C GLY A 87 -13.86 -3.19 12.78
N GLU A 88 -14.14 -4.48 12.76
CA GLU A 88 -13.72 -5.39 11.69
C GLU A 88 -14.35 -5.03 10.34
N LYS A 89 -15.65 -4.65 10.33
CA LYS A 89 -16.31 -4.16 9.12
C LYS A 89 -15.68 -2.87 8.59
N LYS A 90 -15.31 -1.94 9.47
CA LYS A 90 -14.60 -0.70 9.09
C LYS A 90 -13.19 -0.97 8.60
N SER A 91 -12.48 -1.89 9.25
CA SER A 91 -11.15 -2.35 8.85
C SER A 91 -11.16 -2.93 7.44
N LEU A 92 -12.10 -3.82 7.14
CA LEU A 92 -12.26 -4.41 5.82
C LEU A 92 -12.51 -3.34 4.73
N GLN A 93 -13.44 -2.41 4.97
CA GLN A 93 -13.71 -1.29 4.04
C GLN A 93 -12.47 -0.44 3.80
N TYR A 94 -11.67 -0.21 4.85
CA TYR A 94 -10.43 0.54 4.74
C TYR A 94 -9.39 -0.23 3.90
N SER A 95 -9.25 -1.54 4.11
CA SER A 95 -8.33 -2.39 3.36
C SER A 95 -8.69 -2.47 1.87
N GLU A 96 -9.99 -2.57 1.54
CA GLU A 96 -10.47 -2.53 0.15
C GLU A 96 -10.06 -1.23 -0.56
N ARG A 97 -10.30 -0.08 0.10
CA ARG A 97 -9.89 1.23 -0.44
C ARG A 97 -8.38 1.35 -0.57
N THR A 98 -7.65 0.84 0.43
CA THR A 98 -6.19 0.85 0.47
C THR A 98 -5.60 0.05 -0.68
N LEU A 99 -6.20 -1.09 -1.03
CA LEU A 99 -5.77 -1.87 -2.18
C LEU A 99 -5.99 -1.09 -3.49
N VAL A 100 -7.17 -0.49 -3.70
CA VAL A 100 -7.43 0.34 -4.90
C VAL A 100 -6.40 1.47 -5.02
N TYR A 101 -6.05 2.13 -3.91
CA TYR A 101 -5.00 3.15 -3.91
C TYR A 101 -3.59 2.57 -4.11
N SER A 102 -3.35 1.34 -3.70
CA SER A 102 -2.10 0.64 -3.96
C SER A 102 -1.94 0.37 -5.46
N LEU A 103 -2.98 -0.07 -6.16
CA LEU A 103 -2.96 -0.24 -7.63
C LEU A 103 -2.64 1.08 -8.34
N LYS A 104 -3.27 2.19 -7.92
CA LYS A 104 -2.95 3.53 -8.44
C LYS A 104 -1.50 3.90 -8.19
N THR A 105 -1.00 3.62 -6.99
CA THR A 105 0.40 3.88 -6.63
C THR A 105 1.36 3.05 -7.48
N MET A 106 1.05 1.78 -7.76
CA MET A 106 1.86 0.93 -8.66
C MET A 106 1.97 1.57 -10.05
N VAL A 107 0.85 1.98 -10.65
CA VAL A 107 0.83 2.69 -11.94
C VAL A 107 1.68 3.97 -11.90
N TYR A 108 1.56 4.77 -10.84
CA TYR A 108 2.38 5.98 -10.69
C TYR A 108 3.87 5.68 -10.62
N LYS A 109 4.26 4.59 -9.93
CA LYS A 109 5.67 4.18 -9.81
C LYS A 109 6.22 3.55 -11.08
N MET A 110 5.41 2.81 -11.84
CA MET A 110 5.80 2.29 -13.15
C MET A 110 6.01 3.42 -14.17
N ARG A 111 5.11 4.41 -14.20
CA ARG A 111 5.18 5.54 -15.14
C ARG A 111 6.21 6.60 -14.78
N LYS A 112 6.42 6.85 -13.49
CA LYS A 112 7.39 7.83 -12.98
C LYS A 112 8.22 7.20 -11.87
N PRO A 113 9.11 6.25 -12.23
CA PRO A 113 9.97 5.63 -11.25
C PRO A 113 10.96 6.65 -10.68
N PRO A 114 11.39 6.50 -9.42
CA PRO A 114 12.37 7.39 -8.82
C PRO A 114 13.72 7.25 -9.52
N LYS A 115 14.39 8.37 -9.80
CA LYS A 115 15.62 8.42 -10.62
C LYS A 115 16.66 7.36 -10.27
N HIS A 116 16.91 7.12 -8.99
CA HIS A 116 17.94 6.19 -8.51
C HIS A 116 17.41 4.78 -8.21
N PHE A 117 16.12 4.53 -8.39
CA PHE A 117 15.46 3.25 -8.14
C PHE A 117 14.71 2.74 -9.37
N LYS A 118 15.02 3.27 -10.56
CA LYS A 118 14.28 2.93 -11.78
C LYS A 118 14.35 1.43 -12.06
N ASP A 119 15.54 0.88 -12.17
CA ASP A 119 15.72 -0.53 -12.56
C ASP A 119 15.13 -1.47 -11.50
N LEU A 120 15.28 -1.14 -10.21
CA LEU A 120 14.67 -1.88 -9.11
C LEU A 120 13.13 -1.88 -9.20
N VAL A 121 12.52 -0.71 -9.42
CA VAL A 121 11.07 -0.56 -9.49
C VAL A 121 10.51 -1.28 -10.71
N ILE A 122 11.14 -1.10 -11.88
CA ILE A 122 10.70 -1.74 -13.12
C ILE A 122 10.89 -3.25 -13.05
N GLY A 123 12.07 -3.73 -12.64
CA GLY A 123 12.35 -5.16 -12.46
C GLY A 123 11.35 -5.83 -11.53
N TYR A 124 11.09 -5.24 -10.34
CA TYR A 124 10.09 -5.75 -9.42
C TYR A 124 8.71 -5.90 -10.07
N PHE A 125 8.24 -4.89 -10.80
CA PHE A 125 6.92 -4.95 -11.41
C PHE A 125 6.84 -5.92 -12.59
N LEU A 126 7.92 -6.11 -13.35
CA LEU A 126 7.99 -7.13 -14.40
C LEU A 126 7.89 -8.54 -13.79
N ASP A 127 8.68 -8.82 -12.75
CA ASP A 127 8.71 -10.14 -12.09
C ASP A 127 7.37 -10.50 -11.45
N HIS A 128 6.60 -9.50 -11.01
CA HIS A 128 5.35 -9.69 -10.27
C HIS A 128 4.08 -9.38 -11.07
N ALA A 129 4.19 -8.98 -12.34
CA ALA A 129 3.04 -8.53 -13.15
C ALA A 129 1.90 -9.56 -13.18
N ARG A 130 2.21 -10.83 -13.51
CA ARG A 130 1.22 -11.90 -13.58
C ARG A 130 0.59 -12.22 -12.22
N GLY A 131 1.37 -12.20 -11.15
CA GLY A 131 0.87 -12.41 -9.79
C GLY A 131 -0.14 -11.32 -9.40
N ILE A 132 0.23 -10.05 -9.60
CA ILE A 132 -0.64 -8.91 -9.30
C ILE A 132 -1.94 -8.97 -10.11
N LEU A 133 -1.86 -9.22 -11.42
CA LEU A 133 -3.04 -9.29 -12.28
C LEU A 133 -3.95 -10.49 -11.95
N THR A 134 -3.36 -11.63 -11.59
CA THR A 134 -4.10 -12.80 -11.10
C THR A 134 -4.89 -12.45 -9.84
N THR A 135 -4.25 -11.81 -8.86
CA THR A 135 -4.92 -11.37 -7.64
C THR A 135 -6.03 -10.36 -7.94
N CYS A 136 -5.79 -9.38 -8.82
CA CYS A 136 -6.84 -8.43 -9.21
C CYS A 136 -8.05 -9.13 -9.87
N LYS A 137 -7.82 -10.12 -10.74
CA LYS A 137 -8.88 -10.93 -11.36
C LYS A 137 -9.64 -11.79 -10.34
N ALA A 138 -8.98 -12.26 -9.29
CA ALA A 138 -9.65 -12.93 -8.17
C ALA A 138 -10.56 -11.96 -7.40
N TYR A 139 -10.11 -10.72 -7.17
CA TYR A 139 -10.92 -9.69 -6.53
C TYR A 139 -12.15 -9.29 -7.37
N THR A 140 -12.06 -9.22 -8.69
CA THR A 140 -13.26 -8.96 -9.53
C THR A 140 -14.28 -10.09 -9.44
N LYS A 141 -13.83 -11.34 -9.24
CA LYS A 141 -14.69 -12.50 -8.97
C LYS A 141 -15.24 -12.54 -7.54
N GLY A 142 -14.75 -11.66 -6.66
CA GLY A 142 -15.28 -11.47 -5.32
C GLY A 142 -14.46 -12.06 -4.19
N VAL A 143 -13.22 -12.49 -4.44
CA VAL A 143 -12.30 -12.80 -3.34
C VAL A 143 -12.15 -11.58 -2.44
N LYS A 144 -12.11 -11.81 -1.12
CA LYS A 144 -11.92 -10.79 -0.10
C LYS A 144 -10.49 -10.24 -0.15
N VAL A 145 -10.34 -8.93 0.08
CA VAL A 145 -9.01 -8.31 0.15
C VAL A 145 -8.17 -8.96 1.27
N GLY A 146 -6.91 -9.25 0.98
CA GLY A 146 -5.99 -9.90 1.93
C GLY A 146 -6.09 -11.42 2.03
N CYS A 147 -7.14 -12.05 1.48
CA CYS A 147 -7.30 -13.50 1.51
C CYS A 147 -6.49 -14.21 0.42
N ALA A 148 -6.08 -15.45 0.73
CA ALA A 148 -5.60 -16.39 -0.29
C ALA A 148 -6.75 -16.73 -1.26
N ILE A 149 -6.40 -17.06 -2.50
CA ILE A 149 -7.37 -17.23 -3.61
C ILE A 149 -8.40 -18.35 -3.34
N ASP A 150 -8.17 -19.21 -2.34
CA ASP A 150 -8.98 -20.40 -2.02
C ASP A 150 -9.65 -20.39 -0.63
N SER A 151 -9.68 -19.26 0.11
CA SER A 151 -10.04 -19.30 1.54
C SER A 151 -11.54 -19.38 1.91
N GLY A 152 -12.47 -19.39 0.94
CA GLY A 152 -13.91 -19.55 1.21
C GLY A 152 -14.56 -18.45 2.06
N GLU A 153 -13.86 -17.33 2.31
CA GLU A 153 -14.32 -16.22 3.15
C GLU A 153 -15.32 -15.28 2.46
N GLU A 154 -16.05 -14.49 3.26
CA GLU A 154 -17.05 -13.50 2.82
C GLU A 154 -16.56 -12.65 1.64
N ALA A 155 -17.37 -12.59 0.58
CA ALA A 155 -16.98 -11.94 -0.67
C ALA A 155 -16.68 -10.43 -0.50
N GLY A 156 -15.70 -9.93 -1.26
CA GLY A 156 -15.38 -8.50 -1.32
C GLY A 156 -16.59 -7.64 -1.70
N SER A 157 -16.63 -6.39 -1.25
CA SER A 157 -17.76 -5.50 -1.46
C SER A 157 -17.98 -5.20 -2.95
N ARG A 158 -19.23 -4.92 -3.35
CA ARG A 158 -19.55 -4.52 -4.74
C ARG A 158 -18.73 -3.31 -5.19
N TRP A 159 -18.57 -2.32 -4.32
CA TRP A 159 -17.75 -1.14 -4.59
C TRP A 159 -16.31 -1.53 -4.92
N PHE A 160 -15.73 -2.43 -4.13
CA PHE A 160 -14.37 -2.90 -4.32
C PHE A 160 -14.20 -3.65 -5.65
N LYS A 161 -15.08 -4.61 -5.95
CA LYS A 161 -15.04 -5.37 -7.21
C LYS A 161 -15.07 -4.44 -8.42
N SER A 162 -16.04 -3.52 -8.48
CA SER A 162 -16.19 -2.57 -9.59
C SER A 162 -15.01 -1.61 -9.74
N ASN A 163 -14.40 -1.17 -8.63
CA ASN A 163 -13.22 -0.30 -8.69
C ASN A 163 -11.97 -1.04 -9.17
N VAL A 164 -11.77 -2.29 -8.75
CA VAL A 164 -10.66 -3.11 -9.26
C VAL A 164 -10.86 -3.37 -10.75
N GLU A 165 -12.05 -3.84 -11.15
CA GLU A 165 -12.40 -4.12 -12.56
C GLU A 165 -12.23 -2.88 -13.45
N GLY A 166 -12.80 -1.75 -13.05
CA GLY A 166 -12.67 -0.49 -13.80
C GLY A 166 -11.22 0.03 -13.90
N TYR A 167 -10.33 -0.40 -13.00
CA TYR A 167 -8.91 -0.03 -13.05
C TYR A 167 -8.03 -1.01 -13.81
N MET A 168 -8.51 -2.22 -14.12
CA MET A 168 -7.74 -3.29 -14.78
C MET A 168 -7.09 -2.81 -16.09
N LYS A 169 -7.85 -2.13 -16.96
CA LYS A 169 -7.33 -1.64 -18.25
C LYS A 169 -6.15 -0.68 -18.06
N THR A 170 -6.23 0.20 -17.06
CA THR A 170 -5.15 1.15 -16.75
C THR A 170 -3.91 0.43 -16.21
N LEU A 171 -4.13 -0.54 -15.31
CA LEU A 171 -3.06 -1.33 -14.71
C LEU A 171 -2.31 -2.17 -15.75
N ILE A 172 -3.05 -2.88 -16.61
CA ILE A 172 -2.47 -3.69 -17.70
C ILE A 172 -1.71 -2.78 -18.68
N GLY A 173 -2.29 -1.63 -19.06
CA GLY A 173 -1.60 -0.66 -19.91
C GLY A 173 -0.25 -0.22 -19.34
N ALA A 174 -0.21 0.09 -18.04
CA ALA A 174 1.04 0.47 -17.37
C ALA A 174 2.07 -0.68 -17.30
N PHE A 175 1.63 -1.93 -17.14
CA PHE A 175 2.52 -3.09 -17.24
C PHE A 175 3.10 -3.26 -18.66
N LYS A 176 2.27 -3.07 -19.70
CA LYS A 176 2.74 -3.11 -21.09
C LYS A 176 3.74 -2.00 -21.40
N GLU A 177 3.50 -0.79 -20.88
CA GLU A 177 4.40 0.37 -21.03
C GLU A 177 5.82 0.07 -20.49
N ILE A 178 5.95 -0.79 -19.48
CA ILE A 178 7.26 -1.17 -18.90
C ILE A 178 7.84 -2.46 -19.49
N GLY A 179 7.17 -3.10 -20.45
CA GLY A 179 7.64 -4.30 -21.15
C GLY A 179 7.10 -5.63 -20.63
N ALA A 180 6.02 -5.65 -19.84
CA ALA A 180 5.42 -6.92 -19.41
C ALA A 180 4.72 -7.63 -20.59
N GLU A 181 5.07 -8.90 -20.80
CA GLU A 181 4.49 -9.74 -21.84
C GLU A 181 3.33 -10.60 -21.31
N ASN A 182 2.48 -11.09 -22.21
CA ASN A 182 1.38 -12.03 -21.90
C ASN A 182 0.42 -11.53 -20.80
N VAL A 183 0.24 -10.21 -20.69
CA VAL A 183 -0.69 -9.58 -19.73
C VAL A 183 -2.08 -9.30 -20.32
N ASP A 184 -2.24 -9.43 -21.64
CA ASP A 184 -3.52 -9.16 -22.33
C ASP A 184 -4.61 -10.19 -21.98
N GLU A 185 -4.25 -11.40 -21.53
CA GLU A 185 -5.21 -12.41 -21.03
C GLU A 185 -5.98 -12.00 -19.76
N PHE A 186 -5.53 -10.93 -19.11
CA PHE A 186 -6.18 -10.34 -17.94
C PHE A 186 -7.12 -9.18 -18.30
N MET A 187 -7.22 -8.80 -19.58
CA MET A 187 -8.11 -7.73 -20.00
C MET A 187 -9.57 -8.08 -19.66
N PRO A 188 -10.34 -7.11 -19.10
CA PRO A 188 -11.77 -7.30 -18.93
C PRO A 188 -12.45 -7.40 -20.31
N PRO A 189 -13.56 -8.16 -20.42
CA PRO A 189 -14.32 -8.26 -21.67
C PRO A 189 -14.77 -6.87 -22.13
N THR A 190 -14.76 -6.65 -23.44
CA THR A 190 -15.30 -5.43 -24.05
C THR A 190 -16.81 -5.35 -23.77
N PRO A 191 -17.35 -4.17 -23.40
CA PRO A 191 -18.79 -3.98 -23.21
C PRO A 191 -19.62 -4.31 -24.45
#